data_AF-A0A7R9G4H2-F1
#
_entry.id   AF-A0A7R9G4H2-F1
#
_cell.length_a   1.000
_cell.length_b   1.000
_cell.length_c   1.000
_cell.angle_alpha   90.00
_cell.angle_beta   90.00
_cell.angle_gamma   90.00
#
_symmetry.space_group_name_H-M   'P 1'
#
loop_
_entity.id
_entity.type
_entity.pdbx_description
1 polymer ?
#
loop_
_entity_poly.entity_id
_entity_poly.type
_entity_poly.pdbx_seq_one_letter_code
_entity_poly.pdbx_strand_id
1 'polypeptide(L)'
;MAIRYNSLLSAMEDTVTVKLSQGVLRGRKVASLSGTGYYSFQGVPYAKPPAPERVDPWEGVRDALTTGSVCTQYNIFQQRIEGDEDCLFLNVYSPQ
;
A
#
# COMPACT_ATOMS: atom_id res chain seq x y z
N MET A 1 28.67 -26.55 14.74
CA MET A 1 28.28 -26.10 16.09
C MET A 1 27.86 -24.64 15.97
N ALA A 2 26.74 -24.28 16.58
CA ALA A 2 25.86 -23.19 16.21
C ALA A 2 26.49 -21.77 16.21
N ILE A 3 26.03 -20.93 15.29
CA ILE A 3 25.56 -19.59 15.69
C ILE A 3 24.09 -19.52 15.30
N ARG A 4 23.26 -19.49 16.33
CA ARG A 4 21.82 -19.26 16.26
C ARG A 4 21.59 -17.81 15.87
N TYR A 5 20.81 -17.58 14.82
CA TYR A 5 19.94 -16.40 14.76
C TYR A 5 18.56 -16.90 14.35
N ASN A 6 17.91 -17.61 15.26
CA ASN A 6 16.48 -17.89 15.16
C ASN A 6 15.76 -16.87 16.05
N SER A 7 14.67 -16.29 15.51
CA SER A 7 13.76 -15.30 16.09
C SER A 7 14.34 -13.89 16.32
N LEU A 8 13.57 -12.86 15.91
CA LEU A 8 13.79 -11.40 16.04
C LEU A 8 14.25 -10.65 14.78
N LEU A 9 13.54 -10.80 13.66
CA LEU A 9 13.34 -9.73 12.65
C LEU A 9 12.14 -10.10 11.77
N SER A 10 10.98 -10.37 12.38
CA SER A 10 9.83 -9.63 11.89
C SER A 10 10.16 -8.22 12.35
N ALA A 11 10.81 -7.42 11.48
CA ALA A 11 10.95 -6.00 11.74
C ALA A 11 9.54 -5.56 12.11
N MET A 12 9.34 -5.12 13.35
CA MET A 12 8.13 -4.43 13.73
C MET A 12 8.00 -3.34 12.68
N GLU A 13 7.10 -3.51 11.71
CA GLU A 13 7.00 -2.57 10.60
C GLU A 13 6.81 -1.21 11.25
N ASP A 14 7.76 -0.30 11.04
CA ASP A 14 7.66 1.03 11.59
C ASP A 14 6.51 1.69 10.85
N THR A 15 5.33 1.62 11.44
CA THR A 15 4.09 2.05 10.84
C THR A 15 3.76 3.45 11.32
N VAL A 16 3.02 4.17 10.48
CA VAL A 16 2.52 5.50 10.78
C VAL A 16 1.06 5.57 10.40
N THR A 17 0.26 6.28 11.18
CA THR A 17 -1.15 6.51 10.86
C THR A 17 -1.39 7.94 10.41
N VAL A 18 -2.25 8.12 9.40
CA VAL A 18 -2.73 9.43 8.95
C VAL A 18 -4.26 9.45 8.94
N LYS A 19 -4.85 10.56 9.40
CA LYS A 19 -6.30 10.77 9.40
C LYS A 19 -6.72 11.51 8.14
N LEU A 20 -7.64 10.92 7.38
CA LEU A 20 -8.30 11.50 6.22
C LEU A 20 -9.77 11.83 6.55
N SER A 21 -10.46 12.50 5.63
CA SER A 21 -11.91 12.74 5.76
C SER A 21 -12.74 11.46 5.71
N GLN A 22 -12.21 10.42 5.05
CA GLN A 22 -12.85 9.13 4.82
C GLN A 22 -12.53 8.11 5.92
N GLY A 23 -11.47 8.31 6.71
CA GLY A 23 -11.05 7.35 7.73
C GLY A 23 -9.56 7.46 8.06
N VAL A 24 -9.03 6.50 8.80
CA VAL A 24 -7.61 6.45 9.16
C VAL A 24 -6.90 5.42 8.30
N LEU A 25 -5.70 5.78 7.80
CA LEU A 25 -4.81 4.87 7.10
C LEU A 25 -3.60 4.52 7.96
N ARG A 26 -3.10 3.28 7.84
CA ARG A 26 -1.81 2.84 8.35
C ARG A 26 -0.84 2.57 7.19
N GLY A 27 0.21 3.37 7.12
CA GLY A 27 1.33 3.24 6.17
C GLY A 27 2.63 2.83 6.86
N ARG A 28 3.74 2.93 6.13
CA ARG A 28 5.10 2.61 6.61
C ARG A 28 6.01 3.85 6.65
N LYS A 29 6.94 3.87 7.59
CA LYS A 29 8.19 4.64 7.50
C LYS A 29 9.23 3.74 6.87
N VAL A 30 9.87 4.22 5.82
CA VAL A 30 10.81 3.44 5.01
C VAL A 30 12.10 4.23 4.85
N ALA A 31 13.24 3.56 4.96
CA ALA A 31 14.52 4.13 4.55
C ALA A 31 14.75 3.82 3.06
N SER A 32 15.06 4.85 2.27
CA SER A 32 15.52 4.65 0.90
C SER A 32 16.90 3.98 0.88
N LEU A 33 17.35 3.54 -0.30
CA LEU A 33 18.71 3.02 -0.49
C LEU A 33 19.80 4.05 -0.14
N SER A 34 19.48 5.35 -0.19
CA SER A 34 20.39 6.43 0.22
C SER A 34 20.32 6.74 1.72
N GLY A 35 19.53 6.00 2.49
CA GLY A 35 19.31 6.22 3.92
C GLY A 35 18.33 7.35 4.25
N THR A 36 17.70 7.97 3.26
CA THR A 36 16.71 9.03 3.47
C THR A 36 15.36 8.41 3.86
N GLY A 37 14.81 8.83 5.00
CA GLY A 37 13.49 8.41 5.46
C GLY A 37 12.37 8.97 4.58
N TYR A 38 11.35 8.17 4.32
CA TYR A 38 10.11 8.59 3.68
C TYR A 38 8.91 7.81 4.22
N TYR A 39 7.73 8.41 4.12
CA TYR A 39 6.46 7.78 4.39
C TYR A 39 5.89 7.14 3.13
N SER A 40 5.30 5.96 3.28
CA SER A 40 4.70 5.18 2.20
C SER A 40 3.28 4.75 2.58
N PHE A 41 2.31 5.09 1.73
CA PHE A 41 0.92 4.63 1.82
C PHE A 41 0.54 4.04 0.46
N GLN A 42 0.37 2.73 0.39
CA GLN A 42 0.11 2.00 -0.85
C GLN A 42 -1.32 1.46 -0.89
N GLY A 43 -1.90 1.32 -2.08
CA GLY A 43 -3.23 0.71 -2.23
C GLY A 43 -4.36 1.53 -1.61
N VAL A 44 -4.22 2.86 -1.59
CA VAL A 44 -5.24 3.76 -1.04
C VAL A 44 -6.39 3.90 -2.04
N PRO A 45 -7.63 3.49 -1.72
CA PRO A 45 -8.75 3.62 -2.65
C PRO A 45 -9.09 5.10 -2.83
N TYR A 46 -9.22 5.54 -4.08
CA TYR A 46 -9.61 6.92 -4.39
C TYR A 46 -10.99 7.02 -5.06
N ALA A 47 -11.48 5.92 -5.61
CA ALA A 47 -12.83 5.80 -6.15
C ALA A 47 -13.38 4.38 -5.98
N LYS A 48 -14.69 4.22 -6.11
CA LYS A 48 -15.35 2.91 -6.10
C LYS A 48 -15.18 2.19 -7.44
N PRO A 49 -15.09 0.86 -7.48
CA PRO A 49 -15.20 0.11 -8.74
C PRO A 49 -16.66 -0.04 -9.20
N PRO A 50 -16.94 -0.13 -10.51
CA PRO A 50 -16.07 0.16 -11.66
C PRO A 50 -16.15 1.63 -12.13
N ALA A 51 -16.98 2.48 -11.50
CA ALA A 51 -17.23 3.86 -11.92
C ALA A 51 -16.60 4.85 -10.93
N PRO A 52 -16.05 5.99 -11.38
CA PRO A 52 -15.26 6.94 -10.56
C PRO A 52 -16.12 7.74 -9.58
N GLU A 53 -16.78 7.05 -8.66
CA GLU A 53 -17.56 7.60 -7.57
C GLU A 53 -16.69 7.73 -6.31
N ARG A 54 -17.05 8.67 -5.46
CA ARG A 54 -16.35 8.91 -4.19
C ARG A 54 -16.40 7.66 -3.31
N VAL A 55 -15.26 7.29 -2.72
CA VAL A 55 -15.16 6.19 -1.74
C VAL A 55 -15.98 6.52 -0.50
N ASP A 56 -16.69 5.53 0.02
CA ASP A 56 -17.39 5.66 1.29
C ASP A 56 -16.40 5.79 2.45
N PRO A 57 -16.73 6.52 3.52
CA PRO A 57 -15.95 6.47 4.74
C PRO A 57 -15.84 5.03 5.28
N TRP A 58 -14.73 4.71 5.93
CA TRP A 58 -14.52 3.43 6.60
C TRP A 58 -14.28 3.62 8.10
N GLU A 59 -14.70 2.64 8.88
CA GLU A 59 -14.43 2.59 10.32
C GLU A 59 -13.06 1.99 10.62
N GLY A 60 -12.49 2.39 11.75
CA GLY A 60 -11.19 1.90 12.20
C GLY A 60 -10.01 2.38 11.35
N VAL A 61 -8.99 1.54 11.24
CA VAL A 61 -7.74 1.83 10.55
C VAL A 61 -7.62 0.88 9.36
N ARG A 62 -7.49 1.45 8.16
CA ARG A 62 -7.28 0.68 6.93
C ARG A 62 -5.78 0.58 6.62
N ASP A 63 -5.34 -0.61 6.25
CA ASP A 63 -3.96 -0.83 5.83
C ASP A 63 -3.68 -0.28 4.44
N ALA A 64 -2.61 0.50 4.36
CA ALA A 64 -2.03 1.03 3.15
C ALA A 64 -0.57 0.54 3.01
N LEU A 65 -0.38 -0.77 3.19
CA LEU A 65 0.93 -1.43 3.29
C LEU A 65 1.33 -2.20 2.03
N THR A 66 0.38 -2.40 1.12
CA THR A 66 0.54 -3.15 -0.13
C THR A 66 -0.11 -2.39 -1.27
N THR A 67 0.42 -2.53 -2.48
CA THR A 67 -0.20 -1.95 -3.68
C THR A 67 -1.56 -2.59 -3.95
N GLY A 68 -2.50 -1.80 -4.48
CA GLY A 68 -3.76 -2.33 -5.02
C GLY A 68 -3.56 -3.08 -6.34
N SER A 69 -4.63 -3.66 -6.85
CA SER A 69 -4.64 -4.35 -8.14
C SER A 69 -4.35 -3.39 -9.30
N VAL A 70 -3.66 -3.87 -10.33
CA VAL A 70 -3.59 -3.19 -11.63
C VAL A 70 -4.92 -3.32 -12.35
N CYS A 71 -5.29 -2.33 -13.17
CA CYS A 71 -6.50 -2.43 -13.97
C CYS A 71 -6.39 -3.52 -15.03
N THR A 72 -7.53 -4.11 -15.37
CA THR A 72 -7.68 -5.09 -16.46
C THR A 72 -7.00 -4.60 -17.72
N GLN A 73 -5.94 -5.29 -18.15
CA GLN A 73 -5.17 -4.93 -19.34
C GLN A 73 -4.48 -6.16 -19.94
N TYR A 74 -4.09 -6.06 -21.21
CA TYR A 74 -3.30 -7.10 -21.85
C TYR A 74 -1.81 -6.96 -21.49
N ASN A 75 -1.26 -7.93 -20.76
CA ASN A 75 0.16 -7.98 -20.45
C ASN A 75 0.94 -8.56 -21.65
N ILE A 76 1.72 -7.72 -22.32
CA ILE A 76 2.52 -8.10 -23.49
C ILE A 76 3.62 -9.13 -23.18
N PHE A 77 4.16 -9.13 -21.96
CA PHE A 77 5.24 -10.03 -21.55
C PHE A 77 4.71 -11.42 -21.19
N GLN A 78 3.52 -11.49 -20.61
CA GLN A 78 2.87 -12.76 -20.23
C GLN A 78 1.89 -13.28 -21.29
N GLN A 79 1.63 -12.49 -22.35
CA GLN A 79 0.70 -12.82 -23.43
C GLN A 79 -0.70 -13.21 -22.95
N ARG A 80 -1.21 -12.51 -21.91
CA ARG A 80 -2.54 -12.75 -21.33
C ARG A 80 -3.13 -11.48 -20.75
N ILE A 81 -4.45 -11.47 -20.58
CA ILE A 81 -5.14 -10.42 -19.80
C ILE A 81 -4.83 -10.65 -18.32
N GLU A 82 -4.48 -9.57 -17.60
CA GLU A 82 -4.26 -9.53 -16.16
C GLU A 82 -4.94 -8.32 -15.53
N GLY A 83 -5.04 -8.30 -14.20
CA GLY A 83 -5.62 -7.20 -13.43
C GLY A 83 -7.01 -7.50 -12.90
N ASP A 84 -7.62 -6.48 -12.31
CA ASP A 84 -8.96 -6.49 -11.73
C ASP A 84 -9.70 -5.19 -12.12
N GLU A 85 -11.03 -5.20 -12.11
CA GLU A 85 -11.86 -4.00 -12.28
C GLU A 85 -11.88 -3.15 -11.00
N ASP A 86 -11.67 -3.77 -9.82
CA ASP A 86 -11.30 -3.09 -8.59
C ASP A 86 -9.82 -2.71 -8.65
N CYS A 87 -9.51 -1.61 -9.35
CA CYS A 87 -8.14 -1.13 -9.55
C CYS A 87 -7.93 0.37 -9.23
N LEU A 88 -8.95 1.06 -8.70
CA LEU A 88 -8.91 2.51 -8.46
C LEU A 88 -8.18 2.85 -7.16
N PHE A 89 -6.87 2.59 -7.15
CA PHE A 89 -5.96 2.82 -6.03
C PHE A 89 -4.82 3.78 -6.36
N LEU A 90 -4.36 4.51 -5.35
CA LEU A 90 -3.18 5.38 -5.40
C LEU A 90 -2.10 4.85 -4.46
N ASN A 91 -0.85 5.15 -4.78
CA ASN A 91 0.28 5.02 -3.86
C ASN A 91 0.85 6.42 -3.59
N VAL A 92 0.97 6.80 -2.33
CA VAL A 92 1.45 8.12 -1.88
C VAL A 92 2.78 7.94 -1.15
N TYR A 93 3.79 8.70 -1.58
CA TYR A 93 5.10 8.74 -0.95
C TYR A 93 5.45 10.18 -0.59
N SER A 94 5.99 10.40 0.59
CA SER A 94 6.37 11.74 1.06
C SER A 94 7.69 11.67 1.84
N PRO A 95 8.65 12.58 1.63
CA PRO A 95 9.84 12.66 2.48
C PRO A 95 9.47 12.78 3.96
N GLN A 96 10.32 12.23 4.83
CA GLN A 96 10.16 12.35 6.28
C GLN A 96 10.65 13.71 6.80
#